data_AF-A0AAV8WK99-F1
#
_entry.id   AF-A0AAV8WK99-F1
#
_cell.length_a   1.000
_cell.length_b   1.000
_cell.length_c   1.000
_cell.angle_alpha   90.00
_cell.angle_beta   90.00
_cell.angle_gamma   90.00
#
_symmetry.space_group_name_H-M   'P 1'
#
loop_
_entity.id
_entity.type
_entity.pdbx_description
1 polymer ?
#
loop_
_entity_poly.entity_id
_entity_poly.type
_entity_poly.pdbx_seq_one_letter_code
_entity_poly.pdbx_strand_id
1 'polypeptide(L)'
;MLCTMVPTLRYASVGVSLLSIAAISINRYILIAWPHMYQKIYSKFKVALYIGLTWMFSYGLQIPIVLGKWGVYGMDKKLGTCSIKKDEYGHSSKTALFIIGFALPCVIIVVCYAKIYWVVRTSHKRLQQHNTGSKVKRSEMKITKMVLVIFVCFVVCYLPITIVKIFDPEVNHAPLHVLGYLLIYLSSCVNPVVYVTMNRQYRVAYLDTLKCKYNSNLDSQQTQQPQSKTHNLSVTYLKNMVNQSPKV
;
A
#
# COMPACT_ATOMS: atom_id res chain seq x y z
N MET A 1 27.68 3.79 -14.83
CA MET A 1 26.70 2.69 -14.58
C MET A 1 25.99 2.81 -13.24
N LEU A 2 26.70 2.83 -12.10
CA LEU A 2 26.06 2.99 -10.78
C LEU A 2 25.18 4.25 -10.65
N CYS A 3 25.62 5.36 -11.24
CA CYS A 3 24.88 6.64 -11.22
C CYS A 3 23.57 6.64 -12.02
N THR A 4 23.34 5.61 -12.84
CA THR A 4 22.08 5.38 -13.56
C THR A 4 21.22 4.36 -12.84
N MET A 5 21.83 3.26 -12.40
CA MET A 5 21.12 2.15 -11.76
C MET A 5 20.55 2.52 -10.38
N VAL A 6 21.36 3.14 -9.51
CA VAL A 6 20.96 3.45 -8.14
C VAL A 6 19.75 4.40 -8.09
N PRO A 7 19.75 5.53 -8.83
CA PRO A 7 18.59 6.41 -8.84
C PRO A 7 17.37 5.77 -9.50
N THR A 8 17.56 5.00 -10.58
CA THR A 8 16.46 4.28 -11.25
C THR A 8 15.76 3.35 -10.28
N LEU A 9 16.51 2.47 -9.62
CA LEU A 9 15.96 1.54 -8.62
C LEU A 9 15.28 2.29 -7.48
N ARG A 10 15.88 3.37 -6.99
CA ARG A 10 15.32 4.18 -5.92
C ARG A 10 14.00 4.82 -6.33
N TYR A 11 13.95 5.58 -7.42
CA TYR A 11 12.73 6.26 -7.87
C TYR A 11 11.64 5.27 -8.25
N ALA A 12 11.99 4.19 -8.95
CA ALA A 12 11.02 3.14 -9.29
C ALA A 12 10.46 2.47 -8.01
N SER A 13 11.31 2.14 -7.03
CA SER A 13 10.86 1.51 -5.78
C SER A 13 9.93 2.43 -4.96
N VAL A 14 10.24 3.73 -4.90
CA VAL A 14 9.37 4.75 -4.28
C VAL A 14 8.02 4.79 -5.00
N GLY A 15 8.02 4.85 -6.33
CA GLY A 15 6.79 4.83 -7.13
C GLY A 15 5.97 3.56 -6.92
N VAL A 16 6.61 2.38 -6.94
CA VAL A 16 5.95 1.09 -6.68
C VAL A 16 5.31 1.08 -5.31
N SER A 17 6.03 1.55 -4.29
CA SER A 17 5.52 1.59 -2.91
C SER A 17 4.26 2.45 -2.81
N LEU A 18 4.29 3.66 -3.36
CA LEU A 18 3.15 4.58 -3.28
C LEU A 18 1.95 4.11 -4.11
N LEU A 19 2.18 3.62 -5.33
CA LEU A 19 1.14 3.06 -6.17
C LEU A 19 0.52 1.81 -5.54
N SER A 20 1.32 0.99 -4.84
CA SER A 20 0.82 -0.16 -4.07
C SER A 20 -0.06 0.30 -2.92
N ILE A 21 0.33 1.36 -2.18
CA ILE A 21 -0.50 1.96 -1.13
C ILE A 21 -1.81 2.51 -1.72
N ALA A 22 -1.77 3.14 -2.89
CA ALA A 22 -2.96 3.60 -3.60
C ALA A 22 -3.87 2.43 -4.00
N ALA A 23 -3.32 1.36 -4.58
CA ALA A 23 -4.06 0.17 -4.94
C ALA A 23 -4.71 -0.50 -3.72
N ILE A 24 -3.99 -0.59 -2.59
CA ILE A 24 -4.53 -1.12 -1.32
C ILE A 24 -5.65 -0.21 -0.80
N SER A 25 -5.50 1.12 -0.91
CA SER A 25 -6.52 2.09 -0.47
C SER A 25 -7.81 1.96 -1.29
N ILE A 26 -7.69 1.81 -2.62
CA ILE A 26 -8.84 1.55 -3.51
C ILE A 26 -9.49 0.22 -3.15
N ASN A 27 -8.69 -0.84 -2.95
CA ASN A 27 -9.18 -2.15 -2.56
C ASN A 27 -10.01 -2.10 -1.27
N ARG A 28 -9.51 -1.38 -0.25
CA ARG A 28 -10.23 -1.19 1.01
C ARG A 28 -11.49 -0.34 0.83
N TYR A 29 -11.45 0.70 0.01
CA TYR A 29 -12.63 1.50 -0.30
C TYR A 29 -13.73 0.65 -0.94
N ILE A 30 -13.40 -0.14 -1.98
CA ILE A 30 -14.37 -1.02 -2.66
C ILE A 30 -14.91 -2.08 -1.70
N LEU A 31 -14.06 -2.68 -0.87
CA LEU A 31 -14.49 -3.66 0.13
C LEU A 31 -15.51 -3.09 1.13
N ILE A 32 -15.28 -1.85 1.60
CA ILE A 32 -16.12 -1.22 2.63
C ILE A 32 -17.41 -0.62 2.03
N ALA A 33 -17.33 -0.02 0.84
CA ALA A 33 -18.44 0.67 0.22
C ALA A 33 -19.32 -0.23 -0.67
N TRP A 34 -18.73 -1.26 -1.30
CA TRP A 34 -19.39 -2.11 -2.30
C TRP A 34 -19.02 -3.61 -2.15
N PRO A 35 -19.36 -4.25 -1.01
CA PRO A 35 -18.94 -5.62 -0.71
C PRO A 35 -19.41 -6.66 -1.74
N HIS A 36 -20.57 -6.46 -2.37
CA HIS A 36 -21.08 -7.35 -3.42
C HIS A 36 -20.20 -7.34 -4.69
N MET A 37 -19.74 -6.15 -5.10
CA MET A 37 -18.90 -5.99 -6.31
C MET A 37 -17.45 -6.40 -6.07
N TYR A 38 -16.99 -6.36 -4.81
CA TYR A 38 -15.62 -6.70 -4.43
C TYR A 38 -15.19 -8.08 -4.95
N GLN A 39 -16.03 -9.11 -4.78
CA GLN A 39 -15.72 -10.48 -5.19
C GLN A 39 -15.56 -10.63 -6.72
N LYS A 40 -16.26 -9.80 -7.51
CA LYS A 40 -16.16 -9.80 -8.98
C LYS A 40 -14.92 -9.06 -9.48
N ILE A 41 -14.52 -8.00 -8.78
CA ILE A 41 -13.38 -7.15 -9.15
C ILE A 41 -12.07 -7.78 -8.68
N TYR A 42 -12.01 -8.27 -7.45
CA TYR A 42 -10.79 -8.77 -6.82
C TYR A 42 -10.77 -10.30 -6.73
N SER A 43 -10.27 -10.94 -7.80
CA SER A 43 -9.88 -12.35 -7.79
C SER A 43 -8.36 -12.50 -7.65
N LYS A 44 -7.87 -13.67 -7.22
CA LYS A 44 -6.43 -13.91 -7.03
C LYS A 44 -5.61 -13.58 -8.28
N PHE A 45 -6.08 -14.00 -9.45
CA PHE A 45 -5.43 -13.70 -10.73
C PHE A 45 -5.43 -12.20 -11.06
N LYS A 46 -6.57 -11.52 -10.89
CA LYS A 46 -6.67 -10.07 -11.13
C LYS A 46 -5.80 -9.26 -10.18
N VAL A 47 -5.72 -9.65 -8.91
CA VAL A 47 -4.83 -9.01 -7.93
C VAL A 47 -3.38 -9.16 -8.34
N ALA A 48 -2.95 -10.35 -8.75
CA ALA A 48 -1.59 -10.55 -9.25
C ALA A 48 -1.29 -9.69 -10.49
N LEU A 49 -2.26 -9.58 -11.40
CA LEU A 49 -2.17 -8.69 -12.56
C LEU A 49 -2.04 -7.21 -12.13
N TYR A 50 -2.87 -6.73 -11.19
CA TYR A 50 -2.80 -5.35 -10.71
C TYR A 50 -1.47 -5.01 -10.04
N ILE A 51 -0.88 -5.96 -9.30
CA ILE A 51 0.46 -5.81 -8.73
C ILE A 51 1.48 -5.71 -9.85
N GLY A 52 1.46 -6.61 -10.84
CA GLY A 52 2.36 -6.57 -11.99
C GLY A 52 2.27 -5.25 -12.76
N LEU A 53 1.05 -4.76 -13.04
CA LEU A 53 0.81 -3.49 -13.72
C LEU A 53 1.36 -2.30 -12.93
N THR A 54 1.23 -2.32 -11.60
CA THR A 54 1.79 -1.28 -10.72
C THR A 54 3.31 -1.19 -10.85
N TRP A 55 3.98 -2.34 -10.91
CA TRP A 55 5.42 -2.41 -11.08
C TRP A 55 5.83 -1.93 -12.46
N MET A 56 5.21 -2.48 -13.51
CA MET A 56 5.49 -2.11 -14.89
C MET A 56 5.30 -0.60 -15.14
N PHE A 57 4.24 -0.01 -14.59
CA PHE A 57 4.00 1.43 -14.70
C PHE A 57 5.10 2.24 -14.01
N SER A 58 5.48 1.89 -12.78
CA SER A 58 6.51 2.64 -12.04
C SER A 58 7.89 2.58 -12.71
N TYR A 59 8.32 1.39 -13.15
CA TYR A 59 9.58 1.23 -13.88
C TYR A 59 9.49 1.86 -15.28
N GLY A 60 8.33 1.78 -15.93
CA GLY A 60 8.05 2.41 -17.22
C GLY A 60 8.27 3.92 -17.22
N LEU A 61 7.89 4.61 -16.14
CA LEU A 61 8.14 6.04 -15.98
C LEU A 61 9.64 6.41 -15.95
N GLN A 62 10.52 5.47 -15.61
CA GLN A 62 11.97 5.71 -15.59
C GLN A 62 12.65 5.44 -16.94
N ILE A 63 12.01 4.71 -17.86
CA ILE A 63 12.58 4.32 -19.15
C ILE A 63 13.07 5.53 -19.97
N PRO A 64 12.29 6.62 -20.15
CA PRO A 64 12.75 7.77 -20.93
C PRO A 64 14.05 8.37 -20.41
N ILE A 65 14.20 8.45 -19.07
CA ILE A 65 15.36 9.04 -18.39
C ILE A 65 16.58 8.12 -18.51
N VAL A 66 16.38 6.81 -18.42
CA VAL A 66 17.45 5.81 -18.66
C VAL A 66 17.97 5.91 -20.10
N LEU A 67 17.09 6.20 -21.05
CA LEU A 67 17.44 6.46 -22.46
C LEU A 67 18.00 7.87 -22.71
N GLY A 68 18.11 8.71 -21.67
CA GLY A 68 18.62 10.07 -21.76
C GLY A 68 17.66 11.08 -22.41
N LYS A 69 16.37 10.75 -22.54
CA LYS A 69 15.33 11.63 -23.08
C LYS A 69 14.57 12.31 -21.93
N TRP A 70 14.36 13.63 -22.06
CA TRP A 70 13.63 14.46 -21.08
C TRP A 70 14.28 14.44 -19.69
N GLY A 71 15.60 14.46 -19.66
CA GLY A 71 16.41 14.42 -18.44
C GLY A 71 17.39 13.25 -18.44
N VAL A 72 18.49 13.45 -17.73
CA VAL A 72 19.60 12.49 -17.64
C VAL A 72 19.93 12.21 -16.18
N TYR A 73 20.36 11.00 -15.86
CA TYR A 73 20.95 10.74 -14.56
C TYR A 73 22.36 11.30 -14.48
N GLY A 74 22.62 12.11 -13.47
CA GLY A 74 23.91 12.76 -13.26
C GLY A 74 24.28 12.84 -11.79
N MET A 75 25.58 12.98 -11.54
CA MET A 75 26.09 13.18 -10.20
C MET A 75 25.88 14.63 -9.75
N ASP A 76 25.35 14.78 -8.55
CA ASP A 76 25.33 16.03 -7.80
C ASP A 76 26.58 16.09 -6.93
N LYS A 77 27.52 16.95 -7.31
CA LYS A 77 28.82 17.08 -6.61
C LYS A 77 28.68 17.68 -5.22
N LYS A 78 27.64 18.49 -4.95
CA LYS A 78 27.41 19.13 -3.65
C LYS A 78 26.86 18.13 -2.64
N LEU A 79 26.02 17.21 -3.11
CA LEU A 79 25.36 16.21 -2.26
C LEU A 79 26.05 14.83 -2.28
N GLY A 80 26.99 14.59 -3.20
CA GLY A 80 27.62 13.28 -3.37
C GLY A 80 26.64 12.18 -3.81
N THR A 81 25.52 12.54 -4.45
CA THR A 81 24.46 11.60 -4.84
C THR A 81 24.13 11.70 -6.31
N CYS A 82 23.60 10.62 -6.87
CA CYS A 82 23.09 10.63 -8.24
C CYS A 82 21.60 10.97 -8.27
N SER A 83 21.23 11.92 -9.13
CA SER A 83 19.86 12.38 -9.29
C SER A 83 19.57 12.70 -10.75
N ILE A 84 18.32 13.05 -11.05
CA ILE A 84 17.91 13.51 -12.36
C ILE A 84 18.48 14.93 -12.55
N LYS A 85 19.10 15.22 -13.68
CA LYS A 85 19.52 16.56 -14.11
C LYS A 85 18.81 16.92 -15.40
N LYS A 86 18.88 18.20 -15.77
CA LYS A 86 18.38 18.67 -17.06
C LYS A 86 19.18 18.00 -18.19
N ASP A 87 18.52 17.65 -19.28
CA ASP A 87 19.19 17.20 -20.50
C ASP A 87 19.85 18.37 -21.24
N GLU A 88 20.50 18.08 -22.37
CA GLU A 88 21.18 19.06 -23.23
C GLU A 88 20.23 20.16 -23.76
N TYR A 89 18.94 19.86 -23.84
CA TYR A 89 17.88 20.79 -24.25
C TYR A 89 17.24 21.54 -23.08
N GLY A 90 17.72 21.33 -21.84
CA GLY A 90 17.22 21.98 -20.64
C GLY A 90 15.95 21.34 -20.04
N HIS A 91 15.45 20.25 -20.61
CA HIS A 91 14.26 19.55 -20.12
C HIS A 91 14.56 18.70 -18.88
N SER A 92 13.60 18.59 -17.97
CA SER A 92 13.70 17.71 -16.81
C SER A 92 12.39 17.02 -16.48
N SER A 93 12.42 15.69 -16.41
CA SER A 93 11.27 14.87 -16.00
C SER A 93 10.97 14.94 -14.51
N LYS A 94 11.74 15.67 -13.68
CA LYS A 94 11.53 15.75 -12.22
C LYS A 94 10.10 16.14 -11.85
N THR A 95 9.58 17.21 -12.45
CA THR A 95 8.24 17.73 -12.15
C THR A 95 7.16 16.77 -12.63
N ALA A 96 7.29 16.23 -13.85
CA ALA A 96 6.34 15.26 -14.39
C ALA A 96 6.30 13.97 -13.55
N LEU A 97 7.46 13.43 -13.16
CA LEU A 97 7.56 12.29 -12.26
C LEU A 97 6.97 12.57 -10.88
N PHE A 98 7.16 13.78 -10.35
CA PHE A 98 6.53 14.17 -9.09
C PHE A 98 5.01 14.20 -9.22
N ILE A 99 4.46 14.78 -10.30
CA ILE A 99 3.01 14.85 -10.51
C ILE A 99 2.42 13.46 -10.70
N ILE A 100 2.96 12.69 -11.65
CA ILE A 100 2.41 11.39 -12.08
C ILE A 100 2.71 10.30 -11.05
N GLY A 101 3.95 10.25 -10.56
CA GLY A 101 4.45 9.20 -9.68
C GLY A 101 4.27 9.47 -8.19
N PHE A 102 3.92 10.70 -7.78
CA PHE A 102 3.73 11.06 -6.37
C PHE A 102 2.40 11.76 -6.09
N ALA A 103 2.17 12.94 -6.68
CA ALA A 103 1.03 13.78 -6.33
C ALA A 103 -0.31 13.12 -6.69
N LEU A 104 -0.42 12.54 -7.90
CA LEU A 104 -1.64 11.86 -8.35
C LEU A 104 -1.98 10.64 -7.46
N PRO A 105 -1.07 9.70 -7.17
CA PRO A 105 -1.31 8.64 -6.19
C PRO A 105 -1.72 9.15 -4.81
N CYS A 106 -1.09 10.21 -4.31
CA CYS A 106 -1.45 10.83 -3.04
C CYS A 106 -2.89 11.36 -3.03
N VAL A 107 -3.32 12.05 -4.10
CA VAL A 107 -4.70 12.53 -4.24
C VAL A 107 -5.68 11.36 -4.26
N ILE A 108 -5.38 10.29 -5.03
CA ILE A 108 -6.21 9.08 -5.06
C ILE A 108 -6.36 8.50 -3.66
N ILE A 109 -5.27 8.38 -2.91
CA ILE A 109 -5.27 7.86 -1.53
C ILE A 109 -6.16 8.73 -0.62
N VAL A 110 -5.96 10.05 -0.63
CA VAL A 110 -6.73 10.99 0.19
C VAL A 110 -8.23 10.91 -0.13
N VAL A 111 -8.59 10.88 -1.41
CA VAL A 111 -9.99 10.73 -1.85
C VAL A 111 -10.57 9.39 -1.39
N CYS A 112 -9.83 8.28 -1.52
CA CYS A 112 -10.28 6.97 -1.04
C CYS A 112 -10.57 7.01 0.47
N TYR A 113 -9.66 7.59 1.26
CA TYR A 113 -9.84 7.69 2.71
C TYR A 113 -10.99 8.62 3.12
N ALA A 114 -11.17 9.74 2.44
CA ALA A 114 -12.30 10.63 2.67
C ALA A 114 -13.64 9.92 2.40
N LYS A 115 -13.73 9.16 1.29
CA LYS A 115 -14.90 8.35 0.95
C LYS A 115 -15.14 7.24 1.97
N ILE A 116 -14.09 6.53 2.40
CA ILE A 116 -14.19 5.52 3.46
C ILE A 116 -14.74 6.13 4.75
N TYR A 117 -14.18 7.26 5.19
CA TYR A 117 -14.64 7.95 6.39
C TYR A 117 -16.12 8.32 6.29
N TRP A 118 -16.55 8.85 5.14
CA TRP A 118 -17.94 9.21 4.91
C TRP A 118 -18.89 8.01 4.94
N VAL A 119 -18.54 6.91 4.26
CA VAL A 119 -19.33 5.66 4.26
C VAL A 119 -19.43 5.09 5.67
N VAL A 120 -18.33 5.10 6.43
CA VAL A 120 -18.30 4.58 7.80
C VAL A 120 -19.17 5.40 8.72
N ARG A 121 -19.07 6.74 8.67
CA ARG A 121 -19.86 7.64 9.51
C ARG A 121 -21.36 7.51 9.19
N THR A 122 -21.71 7.42 7.91
CA THR A 122 -23.09 7.21 7.44
C THR A 122 -23.62 5.84 7.89
N SER A 123 -22.79 4.80 7.82
CA SER A 123 -23.16 3.48 8.29
C SER A 123 -23.34 3.42 9.80
N HIS A 124 -22.49 4.09 10.58
CA HIS A 124 -22.56 4.08 12.05
C HIS A 124 -23.84 4.74 12.55
N LYS A 125 -24.35 5.76 11.83
CA LYS A 125 -25.67 6.34 12.07
C LYS A 125 -26.83 5.37 11.79
N ARG A 126 -26.65 4.39 10.89
CA ARG A 126 -27.66 3.35 10.56
C ARG A 126 -27.52 2.06 11.38
N LEU A 127 -26.33 1.79 11.94
CA LEU A 127 -25.96 0.50 12.56
C LEU A 127 -26.12 0.44 14.08
N GLN A 128 -26.63 1.48 14.75
CA GLN A 128 -27.01 1.39 16.17
C GLN A 128 -28.12 0.36 16.43
N GLN A 129 -28.69 -0.26 15.39
CA GLN A 129 -29.75 -1.28 15.47
C GLN A 129 -29.31 -2.76 15.33
N HIS A 130 -28.06 -3.11 14.98
CA HIS A 130 -27.67 -4.54 14.82
C HIS A 130 -26.21 -4.85 15.24
N ASN A 131 -26.05 -5.70 16.28
CA ASN A 131 -24.80 -5.88 17.02
C ASN A 131 -23.79 -6.89 16.40
N THR A 132 -24.22 -7.79 15.51
CA THR A 132 -23.40 -8.94 15.04
C THR A 132 -22.44 -8.62 13.89
N GLY A 133 -22.77 -7.67 13.01
CA GLY A 133 -21.89 -7.22 11.90
C GLY A 133 -20.74 -6.28 12.32
N SER A 134 -20.73 -5.84 13.57
CA SER A 134 -19.80 -4.83 14.10
C SER A 134 -18.35 -5.35 14.20
N LYS A 135 -18.15 -6.63 14.56
CA LYS A 135 -16.81 -7.21 14.79
C LYS A 135 -15.98 -7.31 13.50
N VAL A 136 -16.57 -7.80 12.41
CA VAL A 136 -15.89 -7.90 11.09
C VAL A 136 -15.53 -6.52 10.57
N LYS A 137 -16.47 -5.56 10.63
CA LYS A 137 -16.24 -4.17 10.20
C LYS A 137 -15.14 -3.48 11.01
N ARG A 138 -15.05 -3.76 12.32
CA ARG A 138 -13.99 -3.25 13.19
C ARG A 138 -12.62 -3.83 12.85
N SER A 139 -12.54 -5.09 12.41
CA SER A 139 -11.29 -5.71 11.95
C SER A 139 -10.78 -5.04 10.67
N GLU A 140 -11.65 -4.89 9.67
CA GLU A 140 -11.30 -4.22 8.41
C GLU A 140 -10.87 -2.76 8.64
N MET A 141 -11.52 -2.06 9.58
CA MET A 141 -11.14 -0.69 9.93
C MET A 141 -9.73 -0.58 10.52
N LYS A 142 -9.28 -1.58 11.29
CA LYS A 142 -7.91 -1.59 11.83
C LYS A 142 -6.88 -1.67 10.70
N ILE A 143 -7.14 -2.53 9.70
CA ILE A 143 -6.25 -2.66 8.54
C ILE A 143 -6.24 -1.37 7.73
N THR A 144 -7.41 -0.78 7.47
CA THR A 144 -7.53 0.50 6.78
C THR A 144 -6.78 1.62 7.51
N LYS A 145 -6.86 1.69 8.84
CA LYS A 145 -6.11 2.64 9.68
C LYS A 145 -4.61 2.40 9.61
N MET A 146 -4.17 1.14 9.62
CA MET A 146 -2.75 0.79 9.46
C MET A 146 -2.21 1.30 8.12
N VAL A 147 -2.92 1.06 7.02
CA VAL A 147 -2.52 1.53 5.68
C VAL A 147 -2.44 3.07 5.63
N LEU A 148 -3.34 3.78 6.34
CA LEU A 148 -3.30 5.24 6.43
C LEU A 148 -2.04 5.72 7.15
N VAL A 149 -1.65 5.05 8.23
CA VAL A 149 -0.40 5.37 8.94
C VAL A 149 0.81 5.10 8.05
N ILE A 150 0.84 3.99 7.32
CA ILE A 150 1.91 3.71 6.34
C ILE A 150 2.01 4.85 5.32
N PHE A 151 0.87 5.30 4.78
CA PHE A 151 0.83 6.42 3.84
C PHE A 151 1.38 7.71 4.45
N VAL A 152 0.94 8.09 5.66
CA VAL A 152 1.40 9.30 6.34
C VAL A 152 2.91 9.24 6.57
N CYS A 153 3.43 8.11 7.07
CA CYS A 153 4.86 7.97 7.25
C CYS A 153 5.64 8.03 5.93
N PHE A 154 5.11 7.43 4.86
CA PHE A 154 5.70 7.54 3.53
C PHE A 154 5.78 9.00 3.06
N VAL A 155 4.70 9.78 3.20
CA VAL A 155 4.69 11.20 2.85
C VAL A 155 5.70 11.98 3.69
N VAL A 156 5.74 11.78 5.02
CA VAL A 156 6.71 12.47 5.90
C VAL A 156 8.16 12.14 5.54
N CYS A 157 8.44 10.88 5.17
CA CYS A 157 9.80 10.46 4.82
C CYS A 157 10.26 10.93 3.44
N TYR A 158 9.37 10.98 2.45
CA TYR A 158 9.73 11.19 1.04
C TYR A 158 9.33 12.55 0.48
N LEU A 159 8.24 13.16 0.95
CA LEU A 159 7.79 14.46 0.42
C LEU A 159 8.83 15.57 0.64
N PRO A 160 9.41 15.76 1.84
CA PRO A 160 10.30 16.89 2.10
C PRO A 160 11.50 16.93 1.14
N ILE A 161 12.16 15.79 0.92
CA ILE A 161 13.29 15.74 0.00
C ILE A 161 12.88 15.98 -1.46
N THR A 162 11.69 15.54 -1.88
CA THR A 162 11.23 15.72 -3.26
C THR A 162 10.95 17.19 -3.54
N ILE A 163 10.35 17.90 -2.59
CA ILE A 163 10.13 19.36 -2.65
C ILE A 163 11.48 20.07 -2.72
N VAL A 164 12.39 19.79 -1.78
CA VAL A 164 13.70 20.45 -1.73
C VAL A 164 14.50 20.25 -3.03
N LYS A 165 14.43 19.05 -3.64
CA LYS A 165 15.11 18.77 -4.94
C LYS A 165 14.51 19.48 -6.15
N ILE A 166 13.26 19.92 -6.07
CA ILE A 166 12.57 20.66 -7.14
C ILE A 166 12.80 22.15 -6.98
N PHE A 167 12.69 22.68 -5.75
CA PHE A 167 12.74 24.12 -5.48
C PHE A 167 14.14 24.66 -5.15
N ASP A 168 15.06 23.82 -4.67
CA ASP A 168 16.45 24.20 -4.39
C ASP A 168 17.45 23.29 -5.14
N PRO A 169 17.43 23.30 -6.49
CA PRO A 169 18.29 22.43 -7.30
C PRO A 169 19.78 22.78 -7.18
N GLU A 170 20.11 24.01 -6.80
CA GLU A 170 21.49 24.48 -6.61
C GLU A 170 22.03 24.23 -5.20
N VAL A 171 21.24 23.64 -4.30
CA VAL A 171 21.65 23.31 -2.93
C VAL A 171 22.10 24.56 -2.17
N ASN A 172 21.32 25.64 -2.26
CA ASN A 172 21.57 26.86 -1.50
C ASN A 172 21.30 26.64 0.00
N HIS A 173 20.38 25.73 0.33
CA HIS A 173 19.97 25.41 1.69
C HIS A 173 20.39 23.97 2.06
N ALA A 174 21.70 23.73 2.16
CA ALA A 174 22.26 22.40 2.45
C ALA A 174 21.63 21.66 3.66
N PRO A 175 21.29 22.31 4.80
CA PRO A 175 20.66 21.62 5.93
C PRO A 175 19.32 20.96 5.58
N LEU A 176 18.51 21.56 4.69
CA LEU A 176 17.23 21.01 4.26
C LEU A 176 17.42 19.73 3.44
N HIS A 177 18.45 19.67 2.60
CA HIS A 177 18.79 18.46 1.86
C HIS A 177 19.25 17.35 2.80
N VAL A 178 20.13 17.66 3.76
CA VAL A 178 20.63 16.70 4.75
C VAL A 178 19.47 16.10 5.56
N LEU A 179 18.59 16.96 6.10
CA LEU A 179 17.41 16.51 6.84
C LEU A 179 16.50 15.64 5.97
N GLY A 180 16.27 16.03 4.71
CA GLY A 180 15.50 15.22 3.76
C GLY A 180 16.13 13.84 3.53
N TYR A 181 17.46 13.73 3.43
CA TYR A 181 18.14 12.44 3.32
C TYR A 181 18.00 11.59 4.58
N LEU A 182 18.13 12.17 5.77
CA LEU A 182 17.92 11.46 7.03
C LEU A 182 16.51 10.84 7.09
N LEU A 183 15.48 11.58 6.70
CA LEU A 183 14.10 11.11 6.66
C LEU A 183 13.89 9.91 5.71
N ILE A 184 14.59 9.89 4.58
CA ILE A 184 14.55 8.76 3.63
C ILE A 184 15.21 7.54 4.25
N TYR A 185 16.37 7.69 4.91
CA TYR A 185 17.03 6.56 5.57
C TYR A 185 16.16 5.97 6.69
N LEU A 186 15.46 6.82 7.44
CA LEU A 186 14.50 6.38 8.46
C LEU A 186 13.31 5.60 7.88
N SER A 187 12.94 5.83 6.61
CA SER A 187 11.81 5.16 5.98
C SER A 187 11.94 3.62 5.94
N SER A 188 13.17 3.11 5.91
CA SER A 188 13.45 1.66 5.97
C SER A 188 13.00 1.04 7.29
N CYS A 189 13.09 1.79 8.39
CA CYS A 189 12.70 1.35 9.73
C CYS A 189 11.19 1.50 9.98
N VAL A 190 10.51 2.37 9.23
CA VAL A 190 9.09 2.65 9.41
C VAL A 190 8.23 1.41 9.13
N ASN A 191 8.51 0.70 8.03
CA ASN A 191 7.62 -0.39 7.61
C ASN A 191 7.50 -1.50 8.68
N PRO A 192 8.60 -2.09 9.21
CA PRO A 192 8.51 -3.07 10.29
C PRO A 192 7.84 -2.52 11.56
N VAL A 193 8.17 -1.29 11.97
CA VAL A 193 7.60 -0.66 13.18
C VAL A 193 6.09 -0.51 13.06
N VAL A 194 5.59 -0.04 11.91
CA VAL A 194 4.14 0.11 11.69
C VAL A 194 3.45 -1.25 11.71
N TYR A 195 4.02 -2.29 11.08
CA TYR A 195 3.42 -3.62 11.09
C TYR A 195 3.40 -4.25 12.49
N VAL A 196 4.50 -4.15 13.25
CA VAL A 196 4.61 -4.72 14.61
C VAL A 196 3.70 -4.00 15.60
N THR A 197 3.57 -2.68 15.49
CA THR A 197 2.77 -1.88 16.43
C THR A 197 1.27 -1.93 16.13
N MET A 198 0.88 -1.88 14.84
CA MET A 198 -0.52 -1.71 14.45
C MET A 198 -1.21 -2.99 14.01
N ASN A 199 -0.48 -4.06 13.71
CA ASN A 199 -1.10 -5.32 13.29
C ASN A 199 -0.85 -6.44 14.30
N ARG A 200 -1.89 -6.75 15.10
CA ARG A 200 -1.86 -7.81 16.12
C ARG A 200 -1.47 -9.17 15.55
N GLN A 201 -1.86 -9.49 14.32
CA GLN A 201 -1.50 -10.78 13.69
C GLN A 201 0.01 -10.86 13.41
N TYR A 202 0.60 -9.78 12.87
CA TYR A 202 2.04 -9.71 12.65
C TYR A 202 2.81 -9.69 13.97
N ARG A 203 2.33 -8.96 14.98
CA ARG A 203 2.97 -8.95 16.30
C ARG A 203 3.05 -10.34 16.92
N VAL A 204 1.98 -11.13 16.82
CA VAL A 204 1.97 -12.52 17.33
C VAL A 204 2.96 -13.37 16.54
N ALA A 205 2.93 -13.32 15.20
CA ALA A 205 3.89 -14.06 14.36
C ALA A 205 5.35 -13.68 14.67
N TYR A 206 5.67 -12.39 14.79
CA TYR A 206 7.02 -11.92 15.16
C TYR A 206 7.44 -12.44 16.54
N LEU A 207 6.54 -12.41 17.53
CA LEU A 207 6.83 -12.91 18.87
C LEU A 207 6.98 -14.43 18.91
N ASP A 208 6.21 -15.17 18.10
CA ASP A 208 6.31 -16.63 18.01
C ASP A 208 7.62 -17.05 17.34
N THR A 209 8.06 -16.35 16.28
CA THR A 209 9.37 -16.54 15.67
C THR A 209 10.51 -16.20 16.64
N LEU A 210 10.43 -15.07 17.36
CA LEU A 210 11.45 -14.66 18.32
C LEU A 210 11.51 -15.54 19.58
N LYS A 211 10.39 -16.16 19.97
CA LYS A 211 10.33 -17.06 21.13
C LYS A 211 10.52 -18.53 20.74
N CYS A 212 10.83 -18.83 19.47
CA CYS A 212 10.92 -20.19 18.92
C CYS A 212 9.77 -21.11 19.37
N LYS A 213 8.57 -20.55 19.55
CA LYS A 213 7.39 -21.37 19.88
C LYS A 213 6.74 -21.75 18.56
N TYR A 214 7.13 -22.91 18.02
CA TYR A 214 6.35 -23.57 16.97
C TYR A 214 5.04 -24.04 17.59
N ASN A 215 4.00 -23.20 17.50
CA ASN A 215 2.67 -23.57 17.97
C ASN A 215 1.90 -24.12 16.76
N SER A 216 1.91 -25.44 16.61
CA SER A 216 1.27 -26.23 15.54
C SER A 216 -0.25 -26.01 15.39
N ASN A 217 -0.88 -25.22 16.28
CA ASN A 217 -2.31 -24.91 16.26
C ASN A 217 -2.68 -23.60 15.52
N LEU A 218 -1.71 -22.79 15.08
CA LEU A 218 -1.98 -21.54 14.34
C LEU A 218 -2.25 -21.76 12.84
N ASP A 219 -1.78 -22.87 12.27
CA ASP A 219 -2.02 -23.22 10.87
C ASP A 219 -3.49 -23.59 10.60
N SER A 220 -4.25 -23.91 11.65
CA SER A 220 -5.70 -24.15 11.54
C SER A 220 -6.54 -22.88 11.39
N GLN A 221 -5.97 -21.67 11.55
CA GLN A 221 -6.70 -20.40 11.37
C GLN A 221 -6.30 -19.59 10.13
N GLN A 222 -5.15 -19.85 9.50
CA GLN A 222 -4.71 -19.09 8.31
C GLN A 222 -5.23 -19.65 6.97
N THR A 223 -5.82 -20.84 6.95
CA THR A 223 -6.47 -21.42 5.74
C THR A 223 -7.97 -21.11 5.63
N GLN A 224 -8.53 -20.24 6.46
CA GLN A 224 -9.90 -19.73 6.29
C GLN A 224 -9.90 -18.26 5.86
N GLN A 225 -9.62 -18.05 4.58
CA GLN A 225 -10.46 -17.10 3.83
C GLN A 225 -11.94 -17.44 4.12
N PRO A 226 -12.83 -16.46 4.35
CA PRO A 226 -14.25 -16.75 4.50
C PRO A 226 -14.85 -17.08 3.12
N GLN A 227 -14.55 -18.28 2.60
CA GLN A 227 -15.44 -18.94 1.66
C GLN A 227 -16.42 -19.79 2.48
N SER A 228 -17.69 -19.38 2.43
CA SER A 228 -18.83 -20.30 2.47
C SER A 228 -19.15 -20.99 3.80
N LYS A 229 -19.49 -20.24 4.86
CA LYS A 229 -20.31 -20.79 5.97
C LYS A 229 -21.79 -21.03 5.60
N THR A 230 -22.23 -20.61 4.41
CA THR A 230 -23.60 -20.86 3.92
C THR A 230 -23.77 -22.26 3.32
N HIS A 231 -22.68 -22.94 2.92
CA HIS A 231 -22.80 -24.24 2.25
C HIS A 231 -22.85 -25.45 3.21
N ASN A 232 -22.34 -25.29 4.44
CA ASN A 232 -22.33 -26.38 5.42
C ASN A 232 -23.61 -26.45 6.26
N LEU A 233 -24.37 -25.36 6.41
CA LEU A 233 -25.68 -25.43 7.07
C LEU A 233 -26.69 -26.21 6.20
N SER A 234 -26.64 -26.05 4.88
CA SER A 234 -27.58 -26.71 3.95
C SER A 234 -27.36 -28.23 3.86
N VAL A 235 -26.09 -28.68 3.88
CA VAL A 235 -25.76 -30.11 3.75
C VAL A 235 -26.08 -30.88 5.04
N THR A 236 -25.93 -30.27 6.22
CA THR A 236 -26.32 -30.89 7.49
C THR A 236 -27.85 -30.89 7.69
N TYR A 237 -28.57 -29.85 7.24
CA TYR A 237 -30.03 -29.86 7.23
C TYR A 237 -30.61 -30.92 6.27
N LEU A 238 -30.04 -31.06 5.07
CA LEU A 238 -30.48 -32.06 4.08
C LEU A 238 -30.15 -33.50 4.51
N LYS A 239 -28.99 -33.74 5.14
CA LYS A 239 -28.67 -35.07 5.71
C LYS A 239 -29.62 -35.48 6.84
N ASN A 240 -30.09 -34.52 7.65
CA ASN A 240 -31.04 -34.81 8.72
C ASN A 240 -32.47 -35.02 8.21
N MET A 241 -32.85 -34.47 7.05
CA MET A 241 -34.15 -34.75 6.42
C MET A 241 -34.21 -36.09 5.69
N VAL A 242 -33.09 -36.57 5.12
CA VAL A 242 -33.04 -37.87 4.40
C VAL A 242 -33.03 -39.07 5.37
N ASN A 243 -32.62 -38.88 6.64
CA ASN A 243 -32.57 -39.95 7.65
C ASN A 243 -33.84 -40.10 8.50
N GLN A 244 -34.93 -39.40 8.16
CA GLN A 244 -36.22 -39.47 8.87
C GLN A 244 -37.37 -40.01 8.00
N SER A 245 -37.09 -40.91 7.05
CA SER A 245 -38.14 -41.71 6.42
C SER A 245 -38.65 -42.77 7.42
N PRO A 246 -39.92 -42.73 7.85
CA PRO A 246 -40.49 -43.79 8.67
C PRO A 246 -40.56 -45.09 7.86
N LYS A 247 -40.08 -46.18 8.47
CA LYS A 247 -40.42 -47.53 8.05
C LYS A 247 -41.94 -47.67 8.15
N VAL A 248 -42.59 -47.91 7.01
CA VAL A 248 -43.86 -48.62 6.90
C VAL A 248 -43.64 -49.74 5.90
#